data_AF-A0A1H0VFN3-F1
#
_entry.id   AF-A0A1H0VFN3-F1
#
_cell.length_a   1.000
_cell.length_b   1.000
_cell.length_c   1.000
_cell.angle_alpha   90.00
_cell.angle_beta   90.00
_cell.angle_gamma   90.00
#
_symmetry.space_group_name_H-M   'P 1'
#
loop_
_entity.id
_entity.type
_entity.pdbx_description
1 polymer ?
#
loop_
_entity_poly.entity_id
_entity_poly.type
_entity_poly.pdbx_seq_one_letter_code
_entity_poly.pdbx_strand_id
1 'polypeptide(L)'
;MRRKLKLLEKIVPLVILIGVFVFFNGCKKSLENPVPAKVKTPVEIRAGLFAIDFDGLRSDGGYAWKIGYVIEGGDSNEAPSASLLRIFENGVELHPPHSTHQDIRDFGKGRFSHWGTTLYFSTSDNTDPVANGREYAYTLDGSGYPAAKN
;
A
#
# COMPACT_ATOMS: atom_id res chain seq x y z
N MET A 1 5.84 -38.55 57.45
CA MET A 1 4.83 -39.11 56.52
C MET A 1 3.55 -38.29 56.64
N ARG A 2 3.18 -37.53 55.59
CA ARG A 2 1.80 -37.05 55.27
C ARG A 2 1.14 -36.10 56.31
N ARG A 3 0.33 -35.09 56.00
CA ARG A 3 -0.25 -34.54 54.76
C ARG A 3 -1.04 -33.28 55.19
N LYS A 4 -1.01 -32.25 54.33
CA LYS A 4 -2.08 -31.25 54.09
C LYS A 4 -2.25 -30.11 55.10
N LEU A 5 -1.55 -29.00 54.83
CA LEU A 5 -2.03 -27.67 55.15
C LEU A 5 -3.11 -27.29 54.11
N LYS A 6 -4.38 -27.53 54.45
CA LYS A 6 -5.53 -27.04 53.69
C LYS A 6 -6.30 -26.08 54.58
N LEU A 7 -6.13 -24.78 54.35
CA LEU A 7 -7.24 -23.85 54.38
C LEU A 7 -6.94 -22.64 53.48
N LEU A 8 -6.59 -22.94 52.22
CA LEU A 8 -7.18 -22.19 51.12
C LEU A 8 -8.68 -22.39 51.25
N GLU A 9 -9.42 -21.32 51.55
CA GLU A 9 -10.81 -21.07 51.13
C GLU A 9 -11.44 -19.95 51.97
N LYS A 10 -10.81 -18.77 52.06
CA LYS A 10 -11.55 -17.55 52.38
C LYS A 10 -11.02 -16.37 51.56
N ILE A 11 -11.76 -16.11 50.48
CA ILE A 11 -12.07 -14.77 49.95
C ILE A 11 -10.98 -14.12 49.07
N VAL A 12 -10.91 -14.65 47.85
CA VAL A 12 -10.79 -13.88 46.59
C VAL A 12 -11.77 -12.68 46.62
N PRO A 13 -11.50 -11.47 46.10
CA PRO A 13 -10.33 -10.59 46.19
C PRO A 13 -10.78 -9.13 46.55
N LEU A 14 -10.45 -8.59 47.73
CA LEU A 14 -10.56 -7.15 48.00
C LEU A 14 -9.26 -6.44 47.57
N VAL A 15 -8.91 -6.57 46.29
CA VAL A 15 -7.75 -5.89 45.67
C VAL A 15 -8.23 -4.96 44.55
N ILE A 16 -9.47 -4.49 44.67
CA ILE A 16 -9.98 -3.36 43.90
C ILE A 16 -9.79 -2.12 44.77
N LEU A 17 -8.53 -1.70 44.93
CA LEU A 17 -8.24 -0.34 45.35
C LEU A 17 -7.11 0.20 44.48
N ILE A 18 -7.54 0.73 43.33
CA ILE A 18 -7.13 2.05 42.82
C ILE A 18 -5.64 2.20 42.48
N GLY A 19 -5.39 2.41 41.19
CA GLY A 19 -4.36 3.36 40.77
C GLY A 19 -3.22 2.77 39.98
N VAL A 20 -3.54 2.35 38.75
CA VAL A 20 -2.61 2.22 37.64
C VAL A 20 -1.83 3.54 37.48
N PHE A 21 -0.68 3.67 38.15
CA PHE A 21 0.34 4.66 37.80
C PHE A 21 1.26 4.02 36.77
N VAL A 22 0.74 3.83 35.56
CA VAL A 22 1.58 3.74 34.38
C VAL A 22 2.24 5.11 34.27
N PHE A 23 3.54 5.16 34.56
CA PHE A 23 4.38 6.27 34.14
C PHE A 23 4.29 6.32 32.62
N PHE A 24 3.34 7.10 32.13
CA PHE A 24 3.31 7.58 30.76
C PHE A 24 4.64 8.27 30.55
N ASN A 25 5.53 7.58 29.83
CA ASN A 25 6.61 8.21 29.11
C ASN A 25 6.00 9.39 28.35
N GLY A 26 6.22 10.58 28.89
CA GLY A 26 5.95 11.85 28.23
C GLY A 26 6.88 11.95 27.02
N CYS A 27 6.58 11.19 25.97
CA CYS A 27 6.93 11.57 24.61
C CYS A 27 6.31 12.94 24.41
N LYS A 28 7.13 13.99 24.54
CA LYS A 28 6.79 15.31 24.02
C LYS A 28 6.61 15.12 22.51
N LYS A 29 5.37 14.86 22.08
CA LYS A 29 4.95 15.10 20.70
C LYS A 29 5.18 16.59 20.49
N SER A 30 6.27 16.91 19.80
CA SER A 30 6.46 18.23 19.21
C SER A 30 5.21 18.52 18.41
N LEU A 31 4.50 19.59 18.79
CA LEU A 31 3.50 20.22 17.94
C LEU A 31 4.28 20.93 16.82
N GLU A 32 4.88 20.14 15.95
CA GLU A 32 5.19 20.61 14.62
C GLU A 32 3.83 20.67 13.93
N ASN A 33 3.39 21.89 13.62
CA ASN A 33 2.28 22.10 12.70
C ASN A 33 2.48 21.13 11.52
N PRO A 34 1.47 20.36 11.07
CA PRO A 34 1.64 19.53 9.91
C PRO A 34 2.10 20.45 8.78
N VAL A 35 3.37 20.36 8.42
CA VAL A 35 3.87 20.89 7.16
C VAL A 35 2.88 20.37 6.14
N PRO A 36 2.21 21.22 5.33
CA PRO A 36 1.31 20.72 4.31
C PRO A 36 2.12 19.69 3.52
N ALA A 37 1.69 18.43 3.60
CA ALA A 37 2.38 17.33 2.95
C ALA A 37 2.59 17.77 1.50
N LYS A 38 3.86 18.00 1.13
CA LYS A 38 4.22 18.43 -0.21
C LYS A 38 3.59 17.40 -1.13
N VAL A 39 2.54 17.78 -1.87
CA VAL A 39 1.86 16.90 -2.79
C VAL A 39 2.94 16.42 -3.77
N LYS A 40 3.38 15.18 -3.60
CA LYS A 40 4.42 14.59 -4.45
C LYS A 40 3.79 14.39 -5.81
N THR A 41 4.15 15.24 -6.75
CA THR A 41 3.82 15.07 -8.15
C THR A 41 4.62 13.89 -8.71
N PRO A 42 3.99 13.02 -9.54
CA PRO A 42 4.70 11.95 -10.23
C PRO A 42 5.91 12.46 -11.01
N VAL A 43 7.00 11.71 -11.00
CA VAL A 43 8.23 12.08 -11.72
C VAL A 43 8.07 11.65 -13.18
N GLU A 44 7.91 12.62 -14.08
CA GLU A 44 7.92 12.36 -15.52
C GLU A 44 9.35 12.04 -15.97
N ILE A 45 9.55 10.84 -16.51
CA ILE A 45 10.86 10.36 -16.99
C ILE A 45 11.04 10.57 -18.49
N ARG A 46 9.94 10.58 -19.24
CA ARG A 46 9.85 10.92 -20.67
C ARG A 46 8.47 11.53 -20.92
N ALA A 47 8.29 12.21 -22.05
CA ALA A 47 7.01 12.80 -22.43
C ALA A 47 5.85 11.78 -22.27
N GLY A 48 4.94 12.03 -21.33
CA GLY A 48 3.78 11.19 -21.03
C GLY A 48 4.06 9.89 -20.25
N LEU A 49 5.31 9.63 -19.87
CA LEU A 49 5.73 8.45 -19.11
C LEU A 49 6.23 8.86 -17.73
N PHE A 50 5.56 8.33 -16.70
CA PHE A 50 5.83 8.66 -15.30
C PHE A 50 6.40 7.45 -14.58
N ALA A 51 7.43 7.64 -13.77
CA ALA A 51 7.95 6.57 -12.91
C ALA A 51 6.97 6.30 -11.75
N ILE A 52 6.84 5.03 -11.36
CA ILE A 52 6.19 4.67 -10.10
C ILE A 52 7.20 4.92 -8.97
N ASP A 53 6.94 5.93 -8.14
CA ASP A 53 7.71 6.19 -6.92
C ASP A 53 7.31 5.16 -5.84
N PHE A 54 8.30 4.53 -5.21
CA PHE A 54 8.08 3.58 -4.13
C PHE A 54 7.92 4.25 -2.76
N ASP A 55 8.07 5.57 -2.67
CA ASP A 55 7.70 6.30 -1.46
C ASP A 55 6.20 6.15 -1.15
N GLY A 56 5.89 5.70 0.06
CA GLY A 56 4.53 5.37 0.50
C GLY A 56 3.91 4.14 -0.18
N LEU A 57 4.67 3.39 -0.98
CA LEU A 57 4.24 2.09 -1.48
C LEU A 57 3.99 1.14 -0.31
N ARG A 58 2.86 0.47 -0.32
CA ARG A 58 2.44 -0.43 0.76
C ARG A 58 1.78 -1.68 0.19
N SER A 59 1.99 -2.81 0.86
CA SER A 59 1.23 -4.02 0.58
C SER A 59 -0.23 -3.79 0.94
N ASP A 60 -1.13 -4.26 0.08
CA ASP A 60 -2.58 -4.30 0.29
C ASP A 60 -3.06 -5.75 0.57
N GLY A 61 -2.12 -6.66 0.83
CA GLY A 61 -2.33 -8.09 1.05
C GLY A 61 -2.04 -8.95 -0.19
N GLY A 62 -1.68 -10.22 0.03
CA GLY A 62 -1.34 -11.14 -1.07
C GLY A 62 -0.24 -10.57 -1.98
N TYR A 63 -0.49 -10.54 -3.28
CA TYR A 63 0.41 -9.95 -4.28
C TYR A 63 0.14 -8.47 -4.61
N ALA A 64 -0.84 -7.85 -3.96
CA ALA A 64 -1.26 -6.48 -4.26
C ALA A 64 -0.40 -5.44 -3.54
N TRP A 65 0.00 -4.42 -4.29
CA TRP A 65 0.71 -3.24 -3.83
C TRP A 65 -0.07 -1.99 -4.22
N LYS A 66 -0.05 -0.98 -3.34
CA LYS A 66 -0.77 0.29 -3.49
C LYS A 66 0.20 1.47 -3.41
N ILE A 67 0.15 2.37 -4.38
CA ILE A 67 1.05 3.54 -4.43
C ILE A 67 0.71 4.58 -3.35
N GLY A 68 1.72 5.34 -2.93
CA GLY A 68 1.64 6.34 -1.85
C GLY A 68 1.02 7.68 -2.21
N TYR A 69 0.79 7.95 -3.49
CA TYR A 69 0.36 9.25 -4.01
C TYR A 69 -0.90 9.14 -4.88
N VAL A 70 -1.47 10.30 -5.19
CA VAL A 70 -2.73 10.45 -5.94
C VAL A 70 -2.45 10.40 -7.43
N ILE A 71 -3.25 9.62 -8.15
CA ILE A 71 -3.36 9.66 -9.61
C ILE A 71 -4.84 9.81 -9.92
N GLU A 72 -5.23 10.90 -10.58
CA GLU A 72 -6.64 11.16 -10.92
C GLU A 72 -7.07 10.37 -12.17
N GLY A 73 -8.39 10.17 -12.33
CA GLY A 73 -8.95 9.55 -13.54
C GLY A 73 -9.04 8.02 -13.50
N GLY A 74 -9.13 7.44 -12.31
CA GLY A 74 -9.36 6.00 -12.13
C GLY A 74 -10.79 5.56 -12.42
N ASP A 75 -10.95 4.25 -12.49
CA ASP A 75 -12.24 3.57 -12.59
C ASP A 75 -13.10 3.81 -11.35
N SER A 76 -14.40 3.62 -11.52
CA SER A 76 -15.38 3.62 -10.43
C SER A 76 -16.45 2.55 -10.66
N ASN A 77 -17.40 2.43 -9.73
CA ASN A 77 -18.54 1.55 -9.93
C ASN A 77 -19.41 1.97 -11.13
N GLU A 78 -19.48 3.29 -11.38
CA GLU A 78 -20.27 3.89 -12.45
C GLU A 78 -19.54 3.80 -13.80
N ALA A 79 -18.21 3.78 -13.79
CA ALA A 79 -17.37 3.67 -14.97
C ALA A 79 -16.18 2.71 -14.72
N PRO A 80 -16.41 1.38 -14.77
CA PRO A 80 -15.44 0.37 -14.33
C PRO A 80 -14.25 0.16 -15.28
N SER A 81 -14.21 0.87 -16.40
CA SER A 81 -13.14 0.82 -17.40
C SER A 81 -12.87 2.20 -18.01
N ALA A 82 -12.99 3.26 -17.20
CA ALA A 82 -12.76 4.63 -17.63
C ALA A 82 -11.28 5.01 -17.68
N SER A 83 -10.47 4.39 -16.82
CA SER A 83 -9.05 4.66 -16.74
C SER A 83 -8.33 4.24 -18.02
N LEU A 84 -7.52 5.13 -18.59
CA LEU A 84 -6.62 4.82 -19.70
C LEU A 84 -5.20 4.47 -19.21
N LEU A 85 -5.01 4.32 -17.90
CA LEU A 85 -3.71 4.05 -17.32
C LEU A 85 -3.15 2.71 -17.78
N ARG A 86 -1.89 2.70 -18.22
CA ARG A 86 -1.11 1.49 -18.54
C ARG A 86 0.14 1.44 -17.68
N ILE A 87 0.51 0.25 -17.18
CA ILE A 87 1.72 0.05 -16.34
C ILE A 87 2.74 -0.75 -17.13
N PHE A 88 4.01 -0.42 -16.95
CA PHE A 88 5.15 -1.09 -17.57
C PHE A 88 6.15 -1.51 -16.50
N GLU A 89 6.61 -2.75 -16.59
CA GLU A 89 7.71 -3.33 -15.81
C GLU A 89 8.89 -3.55 -16.77
N ASN A 90 10.00 -2.84 -16.56
CA ASN A 90 11.15 -2.80 -17.49
C ASN A 90 10.74 -2.51 -18.95
N GLY A 91 9.74 -1.66 -19.14
CA GLY A 91 9.20 -1.32 -20.46
C GLY A 91 8.24 -2.35 -21.07
N VAL A 92 8.00 -3.48 -20.40
CA VAL A 92 7.00 -4.48 -20.81
C VAL A 92 5.70 -4.21 -20.09
N GLU A 93 4.60 -4.13 -20.83
CA GLU A 93 3.30 -3.81 -20.25
C GLU A 93 2.74 -4.93 -19.37
N LEU A 94 2.31 -4.54 -18.17
CA LEU A 94 1.62 -5.43 -17.23
C LEU A 94 0.15 -5.56 -17.59
N HIS A 95 -0.39 -6.77 -17.38
CA HIS A 95 -1.76 -7.12 -17.69
C HIS A 95 -2.29 -8.17 -16.70
N PRO A 96 -3.62 -8.32 -16.57
CA PRO A 96 -4.67 -7.48 -17.16
C PRO A 96 -4.94 -6.16 -16.40
N PRO A 97 -5.35 -5.08 -17.12
CA PRO A 97 -5.89 -3.85 -16.51
C PRO A 97 -7.27 -4.08 -15.90
N HIS A 98 -7.78 -3.09 -15.15
CA HIS A 98 -9.14 -3.10 -14.58
C HIS A 98 -9.46 -4.34 -13.73
N SER A 99 -8.44 -4.94 -13.12
CA SER A 99 -8.61 -6.13 -12.28
C SER A 99 -9.32 -5.76 -10.98
N THR A 100 -10.12 -6.68 -10.43
CA THR A 100 -10.66 -6.48 -9.08
C THR A 100 -9.51 -6.50 -8.07
N HIS A 101 -9.61 -5.74 -6.97
CA HIS A 101 -8.56 -5.76 -5.95
C HIS A 101 -8.34 -7.18 -5.40
N GLN A 102 -9.39 -7.99 -5.30
CA GLN A 102 -9.27 -9.37 -4.84
C GLN A 102 -8.44 -10.23 -5.80
N ASP A 103 -8.65 -10.10 -7.12
CA ASP A 103 -7.85 -10.84 -8.10
C ASP A 103 -6.37 -10.44 -8.09
N ILE A 104 -6.07 -9.16 -7.82
CA ILE A 104 -4.70 -8.70 -7.66
C ILE A 104 -4.06 -9.37 -6.44
N ARG A 105 -4.77 -9.42 -5.30
CA ARG A 105 -4.26 -10.07 -4.07
C ARG A 105 -4.04 -11.57 -4.27
N ASP A 106 -5.00 -12.26 -4.87
CA ASP A 106 -5.01 -13.72 -4.93
C ASP A 106 -4.12 -14.29 -6.04
N PHE A 107 -4.12 -13.65 -7.21
CA PHE A 107 -3.43 -14.16 -8.38
C PHE A 107 -2.19 -13.35 -8.74
N GLY A 108 -2.25 -12.03 -8.59
CA GLY A 108 -1.20 -11.13 -9.06
C GLY A 108 -0.92 -11.27 -10.56
N LYS A 109 0.34 -11.50 -10.93
CA LYS A 109 0.85 -11.75 -12.30
C LYS A 109 0.63 -10.58 -13.26
N GLY A 110 0.96 -9.38 -12.82
CA GLY A 110 0.82 -8.15 -13.61
C GLY A 110 -0.59 -7.54 -13.58
N ARG A 111 -1.53 -8.13 -12.85
CA ARG A 111 -2.86 -7.54 -12.65
C ARG A 111 -2.74 -6.18 -11.98
N PHE A 112 -3.53 -5.22 -12.46
CA PHE A 112 -3.62 -3.90 -11.84
C PHE A 112 -5.00 -3.27 -11.95
N SER A 113 -5.24 -2.27 -11.10
CA SER A 113 -6.46 -1.48 -11.02
C SER A 113 -6.10 -0.04 -10.69
N HIS A 114 -6.53 0.89 -11.54
CA HIS A 114 -6.51 2.30 -11.22
C HIS A 114 -7.91 2.68 -10.74
N TRP A 115 -8.11 2.75 -9.43
CA TRP A 115 -9.43 2.88 -8.82
C TRP A 115 -9.58 4.21 -8.09
N GLY A 116 -10.53 5.04 -8.52
CA GLY A 116 -10.71 6.40 -8.04
C GLY A 116 -9.45 7.23 -8.24
N THR A 117 -8.68 7.42 -7.16
CA THR A 117 -7.44 8.19 -7.18
C THR A 117 -6.19 7.39 -6.86
N THR A 118 -6.29 6.05 -6.79
CA THR A 118 -5.17 5.21 -6.40
C THR A 118 -4.92 4.04 -7.33
N LEU A 119 -3.64 3.77 -7.57
CA LEU A 119 -3.16 2.61 -8.30
C LEU A 119 -2.88 1.43 -7.36
N TYR A 120 -3.43 0.28 -7.74
CA TYR A 120 -3.14 -1.04 -7.18
C TYR A 120 -2.53 -1.90 -8.26
N PHE A 121 -1.45 -2.63 -7.97
CA PHE A 121 -0.82 -3.50 -8.96
C PHE A 121 -0.11 -4.69 -8.32
N SER A 122 0.28 -5.63 -9.15
CA SER A 122 1.17 -6.75 -8.82
C SER A 122 2.28 -6.82 -9.87
N THR A 123 3.43 -7.37 -9.51
CA THR A 123 4.53 -7.59 -10.46
C THR A 123 4.22 -8.78 -11.38
N SER A 124 4.92 -8.86 -12.52
CA SER A 124 4.64 -9.88 -13.54
C SER A 124 4.80 -11.32 -13.03
N ASP A 125 5.71 -11.54 -12.07
CA ASP A 125 6.04 -12.84 -11.51
C ASP A 125 5.67 -12.99 -10.03
N ASN A 126 5.01 -11.99 -9.43
CA ASN A 126 4.63 -11.92 -8.01
C ASN A 126 5.78 -11.68 -7.02
N THR A 127 6.94 -11.28 -7.51
CA THR A 127 8.03 -10.84 -6.63
C THR A 127 7.75 -9.47 -6.01
N ASP A 128 8.42 -9.15 -4.91
CA ASP A 128 8.34 -7.83 -4.29
C ASP A 128 8.91 -6.76 -5.24
N PRO A 129 8.12 -5.72 -5.63
CA PRO A 129 8.56 -4.68 -6.56
C PRO A 129 9.73 -3.85 -6.02
N VAL A 130 9.88 -3.73 -4.70
CA VAL A 130 10.98 -2.98 -4.07
C VAL A 130 12.29 -3.78 -4.10
N ALA A 131 12.19 -5.11 -4.02
CA ALA A 131 13.37 -5.98 -3.92
C ALA A 131 13.82 -6.59 -5.26
N ASN A 132 12.97 -6.60 -6.29
CA ASN A 132 13.26 -7.31 -7.54
C ASN A 132 14.14 -6.53 -8.54
N GLY A 133 14.48 -5.28 -8.23
CA GLY A 133 15.41 -4.45 -9.03
C GLY A 133 14.88 -4.02 -10.39
N ARG A 134 13.55 -4.04 -10.60
CA ARG A 134 12.92 -3.63 -11.86
C ARG A 134 12.47 -2.19 -11.82
N GLU A 135 12.41 -1.57 -13.00
CA GLU A 135 11.86 -0.24 -13.19
C GLU A 135 10.37 -0.33 -13.49
N TYR A 136 9.60 0.54 -12.86
CA TYR A 136 8.16 0.61 -13.04
C TYR A 136 7.74 1.99 -13.50
N ALA A 137 6.91 2.03 -14.54
CA ALA A 137 6.41 3.27 -15.11
C ALA A 137 4.95 3.13 -15.52
N TYR A 138 4.27 4.26 -15.75
CA TYR A 138 2.92 4.28 -16.26
C TYR A 138 2.67 5.46 -17.20
N THR A 139 1.66 5.31 -18.05
CA THR A 139 1.08 6.37 -18.89
C THR A 139 -0.37 6.59 -18.46
N LEU A 140 -0.95 7.76 -18.76
CA LEU A 140 -2.32 8.13 -18.35
C LEU A 140 -3.30 8.29 -19.51
N ASP A 141 -2.78 8.31 -20.74
CA ASP A 141 -3.52 8.62 -21.98
C ASP A 141 -3.75 7.37 -22.85
N GLY A 142 -3.45 6.18 -22.33
CA GLY A 142 -3.52 4.93 -23.08
C GLY A 142 -2.35 4.69 -24.02
N SER A 143 -1.35 5.57 -24.04
CA SER A 143 -0.15 5.37 -24.86
C SER A 143 0.69 4.19 -24.35
N GLY A 144 1.33 3.48 -25.30
CA GLY A 144 2.26 2.41 -24.96
C GLY A 144 3.59 2.95 -24.43
N TYR A 145 4.51 2.03 -24.09
CA TYR A 145 5.85 2.46 -23.66
C TYR A 145 6.54 3.25 -24.79
N PRO A 146 6.95 4.51 -24.56
CA PRO A 146 7.53 5.33 -25.60
C PRO A 146 8.88 4.77 -26.04
N ALA A 147 9.06 4.66 -27.36
CA ALA A 147 10.34 4.28 -27.95
C ALA A 147 11.46 5.21 -27.46
N ALA A 148 12.68 4.67 -27.32
CA ALA A 148 13.85 5.50 -27.09
C ALA A 148 13.98 6.51 -28.23
N LYS A 149 14.17 7.79 -27.90
CA LYS A 149 14.57 8.79 -28.89
C LYS A 149 16.01 8.43 -29.31
N ASN A 150 16.20 8.17 -30.60
CA ASN A 150 17.52 7.98 -31.21
C ASN A 150 18.35 9.27 -31.14
#